data_AF-A0A972ABF1-F1
#
_entry.id   AF-A0A972ABF1-F1
#
_cell.length_a   1.000
_cell.length_b   1.000
_cell.length_c   1.000
_cell.angle_alpha   90.00
_cell.angle_beta   90.00
_cell.angle_gamma   90.00
#
_symmetry.space_group_name_H-M   'P 1'
#
loop_
_entity.id
_entity.type
_entity.pdbx_description
1 polymer ?
#
loop_
_entity_poly.entity_id
_entity_poly.type
_entity_poly.pdbx_seq_one_letter_code
_entity_poly.pdbx_strand_id
1 'polypeptide(L)'
;MVLPITKSARRFGYIIWNRSKNPEVEKMLDGLTTVKVYLNGFYLGEKKIDRKYYRISLGYKFTRALPEDAKFYVLKLEDKNKLKVECE
;
A
#
# COMPACT_ATOMS: atom_id res chain seq x y z
N MET A 1 3.83 -9.73 -0.62
CA MET A 1 4.45 -9.19 0.61
C MET A 1 3.35 -8.79 1.58
N VAL A 2 3.57 -8.92 2.89
CA VAL A 2 2.57 -8.56 3.91
C VAL A 2 3.09 -7.39 4.75
N LEU A 3 2.27 -6.37 4.97
CA LEU A 3 2.58 -5.21 5.82
C LEU A 3 1.48 -4.99 6.86
N PRO A 4 1.81 -4.63 8.11
CA PRO A 4 0.80 -4.38 9.13
C PRO A 4 0.01 -3.09 8.86
N ILE A 5 -1.30 -3.14 9.07
CA ILE A 5 -2.18 -1.97 9.05
C ILE A 5 -2.03 -1.24 10.38
N THR A 6 -1.20 -0.20 10.41
CA THR A 6 -1.07 0.63 11.62
C THR A 6 -2.33 1.48 11.83
N LYS A 7 -2.58 1.89 13.09
CA LYS A 7 -3.67 2.84 13.42
C LYS A 7 -3.59 4.11 12.57
N SER A 8 -2.39 4.63 12.32
CA SER A 8 -2.15 5.79 11.45
C SER A 8 -2.44 5.50 9.98
N ALA A 9 -2.02 4.34 9.47
CA ALA A 9 -2.34 3.90 8.11
C ALA A 9 -3.85 3.85 7.86
N ARG A 10 -4.62 3.28 8.79
CA ARG A 10 -6.09 3.24 8.74
C ARG A 10 -6.71 4.65 8.85
N ARG A 11 -6.20 5.46 9.80
CA ARG A 11 -6.71 6.82 10.06
C ARG A 11 -6.44 7.81 8.94
N PHE A 12 -5.37 7.66 8.15
CA PHE A 12 -5.00 8.68 7.16
C PHE A 12 -5.01 8.18 5.72
N GLY A 13 -5.17 6.88 5.48
CA GLY A 13 -5.28 6.37 4.12
C GLY A 13 -3.95 6.04 3.47
N TYR A 14 -3.08 5.33 4.19
CA TYR A 14 -1.74 4.99 3.69
C TYR A 14 -1.45 3.49 3.80
N ILE A 15 -0.67 2.98 2.87
CA ILE A 15 0.23 1.85 3.12
C ILE A 15 1.51 2.46 3.66
N ILE A 16 2.00 1.98 4.80
CA ILE A 16 3.22 2.48 5.43
C ILE A 16 4.11 1.28 5.74
N TRP A 17 5.39 1.39 5.45
CA TRP A 17 6.41 0.44 5.88
C TRP A 17 7.53 1.16 6.64
N ASN A 18 8.39 0.38 7.29
CA ASN A 18 9.56 0.91 7.98
C ASN A 18 10.83 0.71 7.14
N ARG A 19 11.93 1.34 7.58
CA ARG A 19 13.23 1.24 6.92
C ARG A 19 13.72 -0.21 6.77
N SER A 20 13.42 -1.08 7.74
CA SER A 20 13.82 -2.49 7.69
C SER A 20 13.11 -3.27 6.58
N LYS A 21 11.85 -2.94 6.28
CA LYS A 21 11.08 -3.54 5.17
C LYS A 21 11.32 -2.84 3.83
N ASN A 22 11.96 -1.68 3.81
CA ASN A 22 12.19 -0.92 2.60
C ASN A 22 12.96 -1.68 1.50
N PRO A 23 14.02 -2.47 1.79
CA PRO A 23 14.71 -3.23 0.74
C PRO A 23 13.80 -4.23 0.02
N GLU A 24 12.90 -4.89 0.75
CA GLU A 24 11.91 -5.81 0.19
C GLU A 24 10.87 -5.06 -0.66
N VAL A 25 10.39 -3.92 -0.16
CA VAL A 25 9.41 -3.08 -0.88
C VAL A 25 10.03 -2.49 -2.15
N GLU A 26 11.26 -1.97 -2.09
CA GLU A 26 11.97 -1.42 -3.25
C GLU A 26 12.28 -2.51 -4.29
N LYS A 27 12.63 -3.73 -3.85
CA LYS A 27 12.78 -4.87 -4.76
C LYS A 27 11.46 -5.22 -5.45
N MET A 28 10.34 -5.10 -4.73
CA MET A 28 9.01 -5.32 -5.31
C MET A 28 8.63 -4.20 -6.28
N LEU A 29 8.95 -2.95 -5.96
CA LEU A 29 8.58 -1.78 -6.75
C LEU A 29 9.58 -1.44 -7.87
N ASP A 30 10.72 -2.14 -7.95
CA ASP A 30 11.70 -2.10 -9.04
C ASP A 30 12.02 -0.68 -9.58
N GLY A 31 12.27 0.28 -8.67
CA GLY A 31 12.63 1.64 -9.07
C GLY A 31 11.48 2.52 -9.56
N LEU A 32 10.24 2.02 -9.63
CA LEU A 32 9.04 2.79 -9.99
C LEU A 32 8.90 4.06 -9.14
N THR A 33 8.42 5.13 -9.76
CA THR A 33 8.11 6.40 -9.06
C THR A 33 6.62 6.53 -8.77
N THR A 34 5.79 5.89 -9.59
CA THR A 34 4.34 5.79 -9.42
C THR A 34 3.86 4.36 -9.65
N VAL A 35 2.73 4.00 -9.03
CA VAL A 35 2.08 2.69 -9.19
C VAL A 35 0.58 2.87 -9.36
N LYS A 36 -0.05 2.01 -10.15
CA LYS A 36 -1.51 1.90 -10.25
C LYS A 36 -2.01 1.07 -9.09
N VAL A 37 -2.71 1.68 -8.14
CA VAL A 37 -3.15 1.01 -6.91
C VAL A 37 -4.54 0.44 -7.07
N TYR A 38 -4.70 -0.84 -6.72
CA TYR A 38 -5.97 -1.54 -6.67
C TYR A 38 -6.19 -2.07 -5.25
N LEU A 39 -7.19 -1.55 -4.53
CA LEU A 39 -7.53 -1.98 -3.18
C LEU A 39 -8.78 -2.86 -3.21
N ASN A 40 -8.68 -4.11 -2.79
CA ASN A 40 -9.78 -5.08 -2.83
C ASN A 40 -10.50 -5.11 -4.20
N GLY A 41 -9.73 -5.05 -5.29
CA GLY A 41 -10.23 -5.00 -6.66
C GLY A 41 -10.63 -3.61 -7.19
N PHE A 42 -10.80 -2.60 -6.33
CA PHE A 42 -11.13 -1.24 -6.75
C PHE A 42 -9.90 -0.45 -7.18
N TYR A 43 -9.93 0.13 -8.38
CA TYR A 43 -8.86 1.01 -8.85
C TYR A 43 -8.92 2.38 -8.16
N LEU A 44 -7.86 2.73 -7.43
CA LEU A 44 -7.74 3.98 -6.68
C LEU A 44 -7.02 5.09 -7.46
N GLY A 45 -6.59 4.80 -8.68
CA GLY A 45 -5.77 5.67 -9.50
C GLY A 45 -4.28 5.35 -9.41
N GLU A 46 -3.50 6.15 -10.12
CA GLU A 46 -2.04 6.12 -10.03
C GLU A 46 -1.56 6.94 -8.83
N LYS A 47 -0.65 6.38 -8.05
CA LYS A 47 -0.15 6.95 -6.79
C LYS A 47 1.36 7.01 -6.81
N LYS A 48 1.90 8.13 -6.32
CA LYS A 48 3.34 8.29 -6.13
C LYS A 48 3.83 7.41 -4.96
N ILE A 49 4.99 6.82 -5.14
CA ILE A 49 5.72 6.11 -4.08
C ILE A 49 6.51 7.16 -3.30
N ASP A 50 6.12 7.39 -2.04
CA ASP A 50 6.81 8.32 -1.16
C ASP A 50 7.92 7.57 -0.43
N ARG A 51 9.13 7.61 -1.01
CA ARG A 51 10.34 6.97 -0.44
C ARG A 51 10.90 7.71 0.78
N LYS A 52 10.56 9.01 0.96
CA LYS A 52 11.01 9.79 2.11
C LYS A 52 10.31 9.32 3.39
N TYR A 53 9.02 9.02 3.28
CA TYR A 53 8.17 8.59 4.40
C TYR A 53 7.74 7.12 4.32
N TYR A 54 8.28 6.35 3.37
CA TYR A 54 7.98 4.92 3.17
C TYR A 54 6.48 4.63 3.10
N ARG A 55 5.78 5.34 2.20
CA ARG A 55 4.32 5.26 2.12
C ARG A 55 3.77 5.36 0.70
N ILE A 56 2.57 4.80 0.52
CA ILE A 56 1.74 4.96 -0.69
C ILE A 56 0.34 5.38 -0.23
N SER A 57 -0.23 6.40 -0.87
CA SER A 57 -1.56 6.90 -0.51
C SER A 57 -2.67 6.02 -1.09
N LEU A 58 -3.48 5.44 -0.22
CA LEU A 58 -4.74 4.76 -0.58
C LEU A 58 -5.93 5.73 -0.56
N GLY A 59 -5.82 6.80 0.23
CA GLY A 59 -6.91 7.74 0.44
C GLY A 59 -7.77 7.34 1.65
N TYR A 60 -8.00 8.32 2.52
CA TYR A 60 -8.63 8.14 3.82
C TYR A 60 -10.01 7.47 3.78
N LYS A 61 -10.83 7.77 2.77
CA LYS A 61 -12.18 7.22 2.62
C LYS A 61 -12.15 5.69 2.46
N PHE A 62 -11.17 5.17 1.73
CA PHE A 62 -11.04 3.75 1.43
C PHE A 62 -10.52 2.95 2.63
N THR A 63 -9.56 3.51 3.37
CA THR A 63 -9.02 2.81 4.56
C THR A 63 -9.96 2.80 5.75
N ARG A 64 -10.87 3.79 5.84
CA ARG A 64 -11.94 3.79 6.85
C ARG A 64 -12.99 2.70 6.61
N ALA A 65 -13.22 2.35 5.35
CA ALA A 65 -14.18 1.33 4.97
C ALA A 65 -13.62 -0.09 5.14
N LEU A 66 -12.36 -0.23 5.57
CA LEU A 66 -11.76 -1.53 5.83
C LEU A 66 -12.40 -2.18 7.07
N PRO A 67 -12.62 -3.51 7.06
CA PRO A 67 -13.09 -4.25 8.23
C PRO A 67 -12.22 -3.96 9.43
N GLU A 68 -12.80 -3.80 10.62
CA GLU A 68 -12.03 -3.47 11.82
C GLU A 68 -10.99 -4.55 12.17
N ASP A 69 -11.31 -5.81 11.86
CA ASP A 69 -10.45 -6.97 12.09
C ASP A 69 -9.26 -7.09 11.14
N ALA A 70 -9.26 -6.35 10.01
CA ALA A 70 -8.14 -6.38 9.08
C ALA A 70 -6.88 -5.85 9.76
N LYS A 71 -5.85 -6.69 9.84
CA LYS A 71 -4.58 -6.40 10.53
C LYS A 71 -3.44 -6.19 9.55
N PHE A 72 -3.57 -6.69 8.32
CA PHE A 72 -2.49 -6.72 7.35
C PHE A 72 -2.95 -6.29 5.95
N TYR A 73 -2.09 -5.55 5.26
CA TYR A 73 -2.14 -5.38 3.82
C TYR A 73 -1.31 -6.47 3.16
N VAL A 74 -1.92 -7.22 2.26
CA VAL A 74 -1.23 -8.12 1.35
C VAL A 74 -1.02 -7.42 0.02
N LEU A 75 0.24 -7.12 -0.23
CA LEU A 75 0.71 -6.44 -1.44
C LEU A 75 1.18 -7.46 -2.47
N LYS A 76 0.67 -7.33 -3.69
CA LYS A 76 1.12 -8.07 -4.86
C LYS A 76 1.32 -7.08 -6.00
N LEU A 77 2.54 -6.97 -6.51
CA LEU A 77 2.76 -6.26 -7.76
C LEU A 77 2.47 -7.24 -8.91
N GLU A 78 1.49 -6.88 -9.73
CA GLU A 78 1.20 -7.52 -11.00
C GLU A 78 1.59 -6.59 -12.13
N ASP A 79 1.81 -7.17 -13.32
CA ASP A 79 2.27 -6.42 -14.50
C ASP A 79 3.51 -5.56 -14.18
N LYS A 80 3.80 -4.54 -15.01
CA LYS A 80 4.94 -3.65 -14.80
C LYS A 80 4.74 -2.59 -13.71
N ASN A 81 3.49 -2.28 -13.31
CA ASN A 81 3.23 -1.20 -12.34
C ASN A 81 1.88 -1.28 -11.60
N LYS A 82 1.22 -2.46 -11.57
CA LYS A 82 -0.10 -2.63 -10.96
C LYS A 82 0.04 -3.22 -9.56
N LEU A 83 -0.16 -2.39 -8.54
CA LEU A 83 -0.11 -2.83 -7.15
C LEU A 83 -1.50 -3.24 -6.67
N LYS A 84 -1.73 -4.54 -6.51
CA LYS A 84 -2.88 -5.09 -5.80
C LYS A 84 -2.62 -5.07 -4.30
N VAL A 85 -3.63 -4.62 -3.57
CA VAL A 85 -3.65 -4.46 -2.13
C VAL A 85 -4.91 -5.16 -1.64
N GLU A 86 -4.73 -6.26 -0.91
CA GLU A 86 -5.79 -7.01 -0.26
C GLU A 86 -5.67 -6.79 1.25
N CYS A 87 -6.79 -6.82 1.97
CA CYS A 87 -6.82 -6.66 3.42
C CYS A 87 -7.19 -7.97 4.08
N GLU A 88 -6.33 -8.44 4.98
CA GLU A 88 -6.52 -9.64 5.80
C GLU A 88 -6.46 -9.31 7.29
#